data_AF-A0A356A1H2-F1
#
_entry.id   AF-A0A356A1H2-F1
#
_cell.length_a   1.000
_cell.length_b   1.000
_cell.length_c   1.000
_cell.angle_alpha   90.00
_cell.angle_beta   90.00
_cell.angle_gamma   90.00
#
_symmetry.space_group_name_H-M   'P 1'
#
loop_
_entity.id
_entity.type
_entity.pdbx_description
1 polymer ?
#
loop_
_entity_poly.entity_id
_entity_poly.type
_entity_poly.pdbx_seq_one_letter_code
_entity_poly.pdbx_strand_id
1 'polypeptide(L)'
;MMAYLRLLVNPDDVSLQRVINQPPRGIGQTTVARIANRAQESGVGLWQALVTGLAESSDAGLARAADFVHLIETLRKECETLPLEKVVDTVINESGLKDYYSRAQDKDIRTENLSELVSAAAAFCQENDIDSNESAMRVLPGSEMSPLDGFIAQAVLESDSRGDTQTADA
;
A
#
# COMPACT_ATOMS: atom_id res chain seq x y z
N MET A 1 4.15 1.72 4.28
CA MET A 1 4.21 0.49 3.47
C MET A 1 2.88 -0.27 3.49
N MET A 2 2.36 -0.68 4.65
CA MET A 2 1.08 -1.44 4.73
C MET A 2 -0.10 -0.81 3.98
N ALA A 3 -0.25 0.52 4.00
CA ALA A 3 -1.30 1.19 3.23
C ALA A 3 -1.14 1.04 1.70
N TYR A 4 0.08 0.89 1.16
CA TYR A 4 0.26 0.53 -0.26
C TYR A 4 -0.22 -0.89 -0.54
N LEU A 5 0.17 -1.86 0.29
CA LEU A 5 -0.26 -3.26 0.14
C LEU A 5 -1.79 -3.39 0.19
N ARG A 6 -2.44 -2.69 1.13
CA ARG A 6 -3.89 -2.58 1.20
C ARG A 6 -4.50 -1.99 -0.06
N LEU A 7 -3.93 -0.89 -0.57
CA LEU A 7 -4.38 -0.33 -1.84
C LEU A 7 -4.27 -1.32 -3.00
N LEU A 8 -3.26 -2.19 -3.04
CA LEU A 8 -3.14 -3.18 -4.10
C LEU A 8 -4.30 -4.19 -4.08
N VAL A 9 -4.69 -4.67 -2.90
CA VAL A 9 -5.81 -5.62 -2.73
C VAL A 9 -7.16 -4.93 -2.91
N ASN A 10 -7.45 -3.97 -2.05
CA ASN A 10 -8.75 -3.31 -1.97
C ASN A 10 -8.53 -1.82 -1.75
N PRO A 11 -8.69 -0.99 -2.79
CA PRO A 11 -8.45 0.44 -2.68
C PRO A 11 -9.51 1.09 -1.79
N ASP A 12 -9.09 1.45 -0.57
CA ASP A 12 -9.90 2.20 0.38
C ASP A 12 -9.37 3.63 0.58
N ASP A 13 -10.26 4.52 1.01
CA ASP A 13 -9.98 5.95 1.17
C ASP A 13 -8.93 6.24 2.26
N VAL A 14 -8.88 5.44 3.32
CA VAL A 14 -7.93 5.62 4.44
C VAL A 14 -6.52 5.27 3.98
N SER A 15 -6.37 4.14 3.30
CA SER A 15 -5.10 3.71 2.72
C SER A 15 -4.63 4.71 1.66
N LEU A 16 -5.52 5.16 0.79
CA LEU A 16 -5.23 6.18 -0.22
C LEU A 16 -4.67 7.45 0.40
N GLN A 17 -5.37 8.05 1.37
CA GLN A 17 -4.94 9.29 2.01
C GLN A 17 -3.57 9.16 2.69
N ARG A 18 -3.24 7.98 3.21
CA ARG A 18 -1.94 7.73 3.86
C ARG A 18 -0.76 7.70 2.88
N VAL A 19 -0.98 7.28 1.64
CA VAL A 19 0.13 7.01 0.71
C VAL A 19 0.16 7.86 -0.54
N ILE A 20 -0.95 8.53 -0.89
CA ILE A 20 -1.05 9.35 -2.10
C ILE A 20 0.10 10.36 -2.23
N ASN A 21 0.55 10.93 -1.10
CA ASN A 21 1.67 11.87 -1.05
C ASN A 21 2.85 11.38 -0.18
N GLN A 22 3.00 10.06 -0.02
CA GLN A 22 4.13 9.45 0.69
C GLN A 22 4.77 8.34 -0.15
N PRO A 23 5.93 8.55 -0.80
CA PRO A 23 6.78 9.76 -0.78
C PRO A 23 6.11 11.03 -1.34
N PRO A 24 6.66 12.24 -1.08
CA PRO A 24 6.10 13.48 -1.60
C PRO A 24 5.98 13.49 -3.13
N ARG A 25 4.74 13.66 -3.62
CA ARG A 25 4.39 13.77 -5.05
C ARG A 25 3.85 15.14 -5.42
N GLY A 26 3.88 16.09 -4.48
CA GLY A 26 3.28 17.40 -4.66
C GLY A 26 1.75 17.37 -4.69
N ILE A 27 1.11 16.32 -4.15
CA ILE A 27 -0.35 16.25 -4.03
C ILE A 27 -0.72 16.89 -2.69
N GLY A 28 -0.99 18.19 -2.73
CA GLY A 28 -1.27 18.99 -1.54
C GLY A 28 -2.69 18.80 -0.99
N GLN A 29 -2.93 19.31 0.22
CA GLN A 29 -4.23 19.23 0.89
C GLN A 29 -5.37 19.82 0.05
N THR A 30 -5.13 20.90 -0.69
CA THR A 30 -6.13 21.50 -1.59
C THR A 30 -6.55 20.53 -2.70
N THR A 31 -5.61 19.80 -3.28
CA THR A 31 -5.91 18.77 -4.30
C THR A 31 -6.72 17.65 -3.69
N VAL A 32 -6.32 17.15 -2.51
CA VAL A 32 -7.05 16.10 -1.78
C VAL A 32 -8.48 16.54 -1.46
N ALA A 33 -8.68 17.78 -0.99
CA ALA A 33 -10.01 18.33 -0.72
C ALA A 33 -10.88 18.41 -1.98
N ARG A 34 -10.30 18.77 -3.14
CA ARG A 34 -11.03 18.78 -4.41
C ARG A 34 -11.46 17.38 -4.83
N ILE A 35 -10.59 16.38 -4.66
CA ILE A 35 -10.91 14.97 -4.93
C ILE A 35 -12.05 14.52 -4.01
N ALA A 36 -11.99 14.88 -2.73
CA ALA A 36 -13.04 14.57 -1.76
C ALA A 36 -14.39 15.20 -2.09
N ASN A 37 -14.41 16.47 -2.48
CA ASN A 37 -15.64 17.14 -2.92
C ASN A 37 -16.25 16.43 -4.14
N ARG A 38 -15.42 16.07 -5.13
CA ARG A 38 -15.88 15.35 -6.32
C ARG A 38 -16.45 13.97 -5.98
N ALA A 39 -15.78 13.24 -5.09
CA ALA A 39 -16.22 11.95 -4.59
C ALA A 39 -17.61 12.06 -3.96
N GLN A 40 -17.80 13.08 -3.12
CA GLN A 40 -19.09 13.38 -2.49
C GLN A 40 -20.17 13.76 -3.52
N GLU A 41 -19.87 14.66 -4.47
CA GLU A 41 -20.80 15.07 -5.54
C GLU A 41 -21.24 13.90 -6.42
N SER A 42 -20.35 12.93 -6.63
CA SER A 42 -20.60 11.76 -7.48
C SER A 42 -21.14 10.55 -6.70
N GLY A 43 -21.20 10.61 -5.37
CA GLY A 43 -21.62 9.50 -4.52
C GLY A 43 -20.71 8.28 -4.56
N VAL A 44 -19.40 8.48 -4.80
CA VAL A 44 -18.40 7.41 -4.91
C VAL A 44 -17.25 7.62 -3.92
N GLY A 45 -16.42 6.60 -3.69
CA GLY A 45 -15.20 6.73 -2.88
C GLY A 45 -14.10 7.56 -3.56
N LEU A 46 -13.10 8.01 -2.80
CA LEU A 46 -12.00 8.85 -3.31
C LEU A 46 -11.27 8.16 -4.47
N TRP A 47 -10.98 6.87 -4.34
CA TRP A 47 -10.34 6.10 -5.39
C TRP A 47 -11.11 6.17 -6.70
N GLN A 48 -12.42 5.93 -6.65
CA GLN A 48 -13.27 5.95 -7.84
C GLN A 48 -13.37 7.36 -8.43
N ALA A 49 -13.40 8.40 -7.59
CA ALA A 49 -13.37 9.79 -8.04
C ALA A 49 -12.07 10.16 -8.77
N LEU A 50 -10.93 9.58 -8.35
CA LEU A 50 -9.66 9.73 -9.05
C LEU A 50 -9.67 9.03 -10.41
N VAL A 51 -10.10 7.77 -10.46
CA VAL A 51 -10.14 6.95 -11.69
C VAL A 51 -11.05 7.57 -12.75
N THR A 52 -12.23 8.04 -12.35
CA THR A 52 -13.25 8.55 -13.29
C THR A 52 -13.09 10.02 -13.63
N GLY A 53 -12.29 10.77 -12.85
CA GLY A 53 -12.41 12.22 -12.80
C GLY A 53 -11.21 13.05 -13.21
N LEU A 54 -10.06 12.44 -13.51
CA LEU A 54 -8.81 13.18 -13.62
C LEU A 54 -8.20 13.27 -15.02
N ALA A 55 -8.73 12.52 -16.00
CA ALA A 55 -8.12 12.44 -17.33
C ALA A 55 -8.12 13.78 -18.12
N GLU A 56 -8.88 14.79 -17.68
CA GLU A 56 -9.08 16.04 -18.44
C GLU A 56 -8.83 17.33 -17.63
N SER A 57 -8.23 17.26 -16.44
CA SER A 57 -8.00 18.46 -15.63
C SER A 57 -6.72 19.21 -16.05
N SER A 58 -6.83 20.53 -16.24
CA SER A 58 -5.66 21.43 -16.38
C SER A 58 -4.94 21.69 -15.05
N ASP A 59 -5.44 21.15 -13.94
CA ASP A 59 -4.84 21.31 -12.61
C ASP A 59 -3.67 20.34 -12.42
N ALA A 60 -2.48 20.88 -12.17
CA ALA A 60 -1.27 20.09 -12.00
C ALA A 60 -1.30 19.15 -10.79
N GLY A 61 -2.06 19.47 -9.74
CA GLY A 61 -2.23 18.58 -8.59
C GLY A 61 -3.09 17.36 -8.94
N LEU A 62 -4.17 17.59 -9.69
CA LEU A 62 -5.04 16.53 -10.18
C LEU A 62 -4.32 15.61 -11.20
N ALA A 63 -3.48 16.17 -12.06
CA ALA A 63 -2.61 15.36 -12.94
C ALA A 63 -1.69 14.43 -12.14
N ARG A 64 -1.00 14.95 -11.11
CA ARG A 64 -0.15 14.12 -10.23
C ARG A 64 -0.93 13.04 -9.47
N ALA A 65 -2.17 13.33 -9.09
CA ALA A 65 -3.05 12.34 -8.47
C ALA A 65 -3.48 11.25 -9.46
N ALA A 66 -3.64 11.59 -10.75
CA ALA A 66 -3.87 10.61 -11.80
C ALA A 66 -2.64 9.72 -12.00
N ASP A 67 -1.43 10.31 -12.03
CA ASP A 67 -0.18 9.55 -12.12
C ASP A 67 -0.03 8.56 -10.96
N PHE A 68 -0.47 8.95 -9.75
CA PHE A 68 -0.50 8.04 -8.60
C PHE A 68 -1.45 6.85 -8.80
N VAL A 69 -2.64 7.08 -9.39
CA VAL A 69 -3.55 5.97 -9.73
C VAL A 69 -2.90 5.04 -10.75
N HIS A 70 -2.29 5.59 -11.80
CA HIS A 70 -1.59 4.80 -12.82
C HIS A 70 -0.47 3.95 -12.21
N LEU A 71 0.29 4.50 -11.27
CA LEU A 71 1.31 3.76 -10.53
C LEU A 71 0.71 2.54 -9.80
N ILE A 72 -0.37 2.74 -9.05
CA ILE A 72 -1.02 1.64 -8.29
C ILE A 72 -1.62 0.59 -9.23
N GLU A 73 -2.23 0.99 -10.34
CA GLU A 73 -2.75 0.06 -11.34
C GLU A 73 -1.64 -0.73 -12.05
N THR A 74 -0.50 -0.09 -12.30
CA THR A 74 0.70 -0.76 -12.85
C THR A 74 1.23 -1.79 -11.86
N LEU A 75 1.40 -1.39 -10.60
CA LEU A 75 1.82 -2.28 -9.52
C LEU A 75 0.91 -3.50 -9.36
N ARG A 76 -0.41 -3.33 -9.44
CA ARG A 76 -1.35 -4.46 -9.40
C ARG A 76 -1.12 -5.47 -10.53
N LYS A 77 -0.84 -4.98 -11.74
CA LYS A 77 -0.57 -5.83 -12.90
C LYS A 77 0.76 -6.55 -12.79
N GLU A 78 1.81 -5.84 -12.37
CA GLU A 78 3.15 -6.41 -12.20
C GLU A 78 3.19 -7.46 -11.09
N CYS A 79 2.44 -7.23 -10.01
CA CYS A 79 2.37 -8.12 -8.85
C CYS A 79 1.42 -9.32 -9.04
N GLU A 80 0.63 -9.39 -10.12
CA GLU A 80 -0.47 -10.34 -10.25
C GLU A 80 -0.03 -11.80 -10.08
N THR A 81 1.17 -12.15 -10.56
CA THR A 81 1.71 -13.52 -10.51
C THR A 81 2.93 -13.64 -9.59
N LEU A 82 3.23 -12.62 -8.79
CA LEU A 82 4.41 -12.61 -7.96
C LEU A 82 4.17 -13.27 -6.59
N PRO A 83 5.19 -13.95 -6.04
CA PRO A 83 5.22 -14.37 -4.64
C PRO A 83 5.19 -13.19 -3.66
N LEU A 84 4.81 -13.43 -2.41
CA LEU A 84 4.49 -12.36 -1.45
C LEU A 84 5.69 -11.46 -1.16
N GLU A 85 6.86 -12.04 -0.91
CA GLU A 85 8.09 -11.29 -0.67
C GLU A 85 8.48 -10.44 -1.89
N LYS A 86 8.19 -10.93 -3.11
CA LYS A 86 8.41 -10.19 -4.36
C LYS A 86 7.39 -9.08 -4.56
N VAL A 87 6.13 -9.27 -4.18
CA VAL A 87 5.14 -8.19 -4.15
C VAL A 87 5.58 -7.08 -3.20
N VAL A 88 6.00 -7.43 -1.98
CA VAL A 88 6.46 -6.46 -0.98
C VAL A 88 7.67 -5.69 -1.47
N ASP A 89 8.69 -6.38 -1.99
CA ASP A 89 9.89 -5.73 -2.56
C ASP A 89 9.55 -4.84 -3.77
N THR A 90 8.75 -5.33 -4.72
CA THR A 90 8.33 -4.56 -5.90
C THR A 90 7.64 -3.26 -5.49
N VAL A 91 6.67 -3.33 -4.56
CA VAL A 91 5.97 -2.14 -4.07
C VAL A 91 6.92 -1.18 -3.34
N ILE A 92 7.90 -1.67 -2.58
CA ILE A 92 8.90 -0.82 -1.91
C ILE A 92 9.74 -0.04 -2.92
N ASN A 93 10.18 -0.68 -4.00
CA ASN A 93 11.02 -0.07 -5.02
C ASN A 93 10.20 0.88 -5.91
N GLU A 94 9.14 0.38 -6.56
CA GLU A 94 8.39 1.12 -7.58
C GLU A 94 7.52 2.25 -7.01
N SER A 95 7.12 2.17 -5.74
CA SER A 95 6.47 3.32 -5.07
C SER A 95 7.43 4.49 -4.80
N GLY A 96 8.74 4.28 -4.94
CA GLY A 96 9.79 5.22 -4.57
C GLY A 96 10.08 5.29 -3.07
N LEU A 97 9.48 4.41 -2.24
CA LEU A 97 9.69 4.41 -0.78
C LEU A 97 11.15 4.15 -0.41
N LYS A 98 11.81 3.21 -1.09
CA LYS A 98 13.22 2.91 -0.86
C LYS A 98 14.12 4.13 -1.08
N ASP A 99 13.96 4.78 -2.23
CA ASP A 99 14.72 5.99 -2.59
C ASP A 99 14.38 7.18 -1.70
N TYR A 100 13.15 7.25 -1.21
CA TYR A 100 12.76 8.29 -0.26
C TYR A 100 13.47 8.09 1.09
N TYR A 101 13.44 6.89 1.65
CA TYR A 101 14.03 6.61 2.95
C TYR A 101 15.56 6.51 2.94
N SER A 102 16.19 6.16 1.82
CA SER A 102 17.65 6.19 1.70
C SER A 102 18.26 7.59 1.88
N ARG A 103 17.44 8.63 1.71
CA ARG A 103 17.80 10.05 1.90
C ARG A 103 17.39 10.62 3.25
N ALA A 104 16.76 9.83 4.13
CA ALA A 104 16.35 10.27 5.46
C ALA A 104 17.55 10.37 6.42
N GLN A 105 17.40 11.14 7.50
CA GLN A 105 18.45 11.23 8.54
C GLN A 105 18.66 9.88 9.26
N ASP A 106 17.58 9.16 9.48
CA ASP A 106 17.49 7.82 10.08
C ASP A 106 17.42 6.72 9.01
N LYS A 107 18.09 6.93 7.86
CA LYS A 107 18.01 6.04 6.69
C LYS A 107 18.26 4.57 7.05
N ASP A 108 19.25 4.28 7.88
CA ASP A 108 19.67 2.90 8.16
C ASP A 108 18.51 2.14 8.81
N ILE A 109 17.92 2.72 9.86
CA ILE A 109 16.73 2.21 10.56
C ILE A 109 15.56 2.05 9.59
N ARG A 110 15.28 3.06 8.76
CA ARG A 110 14.13 2.99 7.84
C ARG A 110 14.30 1.95 6.75
N THR A 111 15.51 1.79 6.21
CA THR A 111 15.81 0.78 5.18
C THR A 111 15.87 -0.62 5.77
N GLU A 112 16.31 -0.76 7.02
CA GLU A 112 16.25 -2.00 7.79
C GLU A 112 14.80 -2.42 7.99
N ASN A 113 13.93 -1.53 8.50
CA ASN A 113 12.49 -1.80 8.65
C ASN A 113 11.81 -2.24 7.34
N LEU A 114 12.23 -1.69 6.19
CA LEU A 114 11.73 -2.13 4.88
C LEU A 114 12.21 -3.55 4.52
N SER A 115 13.47 -3.86 4.82
CA SER A 115 14.07 -5.17 4.54
C SER A 115 13.53 -6.26 5.47
N GLU A 116 13.28 -5.92 6.73
CA GLU A 116 12.58 -6.77 7.69
C GLU A 116 11.18 -7.11 7.21
N LEU A 117 10.45 -6.16 6.60
CA LEU A 117 9.12 -6.44 6.07
C LEU A 117 9.14 -7.47 4.92
N VAL A 118 10.15 -7.41 4.06
CA VAL A 118 10.34 -8.43 3.00
C VAL A 118 10.64 -9.80 3.63
N SER A 119 11.46 -9.82 4.68
CA SER A 119 11.82 -11.05 5.39
C SER A 119 10.61 -11.63 6.14
N ALA A 120 9.79 -10.78 6.74
CA ALA A 120 8.54 -11.16 7.42
C ALA A 120 7.52 -11.73 6.43
N ALA A 121 7.42 -11.20 5.21
CA ALA A 121 6.60 -11.76 4.15
C ALA A 121 7.06 -13.17 3.75
N ALA A 122 8.37 -13.39 3.61
CA ALA A 122 8.91 -14.72 3.32
C ALA A 122 8.67 -15.71 4.47
N ALA A 123 8.83 -15.26 5.73
CA ALA A 123 8.54 -16.07 6.91
C ALA A 123 7.06 -16.44 7.00
N PHE A 124 6.16 -15.49 6.74
CA PHE A 124 4.71 -15.74 6.69
C PHE A 124 4.36 -16.87 5.72
N CYS A 125 4.93 -16.87 4.51
CA CYS A 125 4.70 -17.94 3.54
C CYS A 125 5.21 -19.29 4.06
N GLN A 126 6.38 -19.34 4.68
CA GLN A 126 6.93 -20.58 5.25
C GLN A 126 6.07 -21.12 6.40
N GLU A 127 5.61 -20.26 7.31
CA GLU A 127 4.80 -20.64 8.47
C GLU A 127 3.40 -21.14 8.09
N ASN A 128 2.89 -20.72 6.93
CA ASN A 128 1.58 -21.10 6.41
C ASN A 128 1.65 -22.14 5.27
N ASP A 129 2.81 -22.79 5.07
CA ASP A 129 3.04 -23.80 4.03
C ASP A 129 2.66 -23.32 2.60
N ILE A 130 2.89 -22.04 2.31
CA ILE A 130 2.63 -21.41 1.01
C ILE A 130 3.88 -21.58 0.11
N ASP A 131 3.72 -22.20 -1.05
CA ASP A 131 4.81 -22.38 -2.01
C ASP A 131 5.32 -21.02 -2.53
N SER A 132 6.64 -20.87 -2.56
CA SER A 132 7.36 -19.69 -3.06
C SER A 132 7.08 -19.30 -4.52
N ASN A 133 6.35 -20.11 -5.28
CA ASN A 133 5.94 -19.80 -6.65
C ASN A 133 4.47 -19.38 -6.75
N GLU A 134 3.71 -19.46 -5.66
CA GLU A 134 2.30 -19.11 -5.65
C GLU A 134 2.11 -17.59 -5.72
N SER A 135 1.04 -17.19 -6.41
CA SER A 135 0.68 -15.77 -6.48
C SER A 135 0.20 -15.29 -5.12
N ALA A 136 0.79 -14.21 -4.64
CA ALA A 136 0.35 -13.57 -3.40
C ALA A 136 -1.01 -12.90 -3.52
N MET A 137 -1.44 -12.56 -4.74
CA MET A 137 -2.66 -11.79 -4.99
C MET A 137 -3.88 -12.67 -5.28
N ARG A 138 -3.70 -13.99 -5.42
CA ARG A 138 -4.79 -14.92 -5.70
C ARG A 138 -5.11 -15.77 -4.48
N VAL A 139 -6.40 -16.05 -4.30
CA VAL A 139 -6.86 -16.99 -3.28
C VAL A 139 -6.44 -18.40 -3.70
N LEU A 140 -5.67 -19.08 -2.85
CA LEU A 140 -5.18 -20.42 -3.12
C LEU A 140 -6.27 -21.47 -2.88
N PRO A 141 -6.20 -22.63 -3.55
CA PRO A 141 -7.14 -23.72 -3.30
C PRO A 141 -7.15 -24.16 -1.83
N GLY A 142 -8.32 -24.08 -1.19
CA GLY A 142 -8.48 -24.45 0.23
C GLY A 142 -8.21 -23.31 1.22
N SER A 143 -7.91 -22.10 0.76
CA SER A 143 -7.76 -20.90 1.58
C SER A 143 -8.97 -19.97 1.45
N GLU A 144 -9.30 -19.22 2.50
CA GLU A 144 -10.35 -18.19 2.46
C GLU A 144 -9.86 -16.85 1.90
N MET A 145 -8.54 -16.61 1.95
CA MET A 145 -7.92 -15.35 1.57
C MET A 145 -6.63 -15.57 0.79
N SER A 146 -6.20 -14.56 0.04
CA SER A 146 -4.90 -14.59 -0.65
C SER A 146 -3.74 -14.52 0.35
N PRO A 147 -2.52 -14.94 -0.01
CA PRO A 147 -1.36 -14.76 0.86
C PRO A 147 -1.13 -13.29 1.26
N LEU A 148 -1.37 -12.34 0.35
CA LEU A 148 -1.27 -10.91 0.64
C LEU A 148 -2.32 -10.44 1.64
N ASP A 149 -3.57 -10.89 1.51
CA ASP A 149 -4.63 -10.60 2.47
C ASP A 149 -4.32 -11.16 3.86
N GLY A 150 -3.85 -12.41 3.92
CA GLY A 150 -3.45 -13.06 5.17
C GLY A 150 -2.32 -12.33 5.86
N PHE A 151 -1.29 -11.94 5.10
CA PHE A 151 -0.18 -11.16 5.63
C PHE A 151 -0.62 -9.80 6.17
N ILE A 152 -1.50 -9.09 5.45
CA ILE A 152 -2.07 -7.81 5.90
C ILE A 152 -2.89 -8.01 7.18
N ALA A 153 -3.69 -9.07 7.27
CA ALA A 153 -4.50 -9.37 8.44
C ALA A 153 -3.62 -9.67 9.68
N GLN A 154 -2.59 -10.51 9.52
CA GLN A 154 -1.65 -10.81 10.61
C GLN A 154 -0.92 -9.54 11.10
N ALA A 155 -0.44 -8.71 10.19
CA ALA A 155 0.26 -7.48 10.55
C ALA A 155 -0.63 -6.50 11.36
N VAL A 156 -1.94 -6.48 11.09
CA VAL A 156 -2.90 -5.67 11.86
C VAL A 156 -3.07 -6.24 13.27
N LEU A 157 -3.28 -7.56 13.39
CA LEU A 157 -3.44 -8.23 14.69
C LEU A 157 -2.21 -8.05 15.59
N GLU A 158 -1.01 -8.16 15.02
CA GLU A 158 0.23 -7.91 15.75
C GLU A 158 0.34 -6.45 16.20
N SER A 159 -0.08 -5.49 15.37
CA SER A 159 -0.05 -4.07 15.73
C SER A 159 -1.02 -3.73 16.87
N ASP A 160 -2.19 -4.37 16.92
CA ASP A 160 -3.16 -4.18 18.00
C ASP A 160 -2.67 -4.82 19.30
N SER A 161 -2.06 -6.00 19.25
CA SER A 161 -1.51 -6.70 20.43
C SER A 161 -0.34 -5.96 21.10
N ARG A 162 0.47 -5.22 20.32
CA ARG A 162 1.57 -4.39 20.85
C ARG A 162 1.07 -3.10 21.51
N GLY A 163 -0.15 -2.64 21.20
CA GLY A 163 -0.78 -1.48 21.84
C GLY A 163 -1.22 -1.74 23.29
N ASP A 164 -1.53 -3.00 23.62
CA ASP A 164 -1.98 -3.38 24.96
C ASP A 164 -0.83 -3.59 25.95
N THR A 165 0.42 -3.71 25.49
CA THR A 165 1.58 -3.93 26.37
C THR A 165 2.21 -2.65 26.94
N GLN A 166 1.68 -1.46 26.58
CA GLN A 166 2.29 -0.17 26.95
C GLN A 166 1.42 0.72 27.87
N THR A 167 0.36 0.18 28.47
CA THR A 167 -0.48 0.89 29.46
C THR A 167 -0.42 0.34 30.89
N ALA A 168 0.46 -0.64 31.15
CA ALA A 168 0.63 -1.23 32.48
C ALA A 168 2.04 -0.96 33.04
N ASP A 169 2.44 0.30 33.12
CA ASP A 169 3.45 0.79 34.07
C ASP A 169 3.41 2.33 34.10
N ALA A 170 2.56 2.87 34.98
CA ALA A 170 2.56 4.26 35.43
C ALA A 170 2.15 4.31 36.91
#